data_AF-A0A6V7LS67-F1
#
_entry.id   AF-A0A6V7LS67-F1
#
_cell.length_a   1.000
_cell.length_b   1.000
_cell.length_c   1.000
_cell.angle_alpha   90.00
_cell.angle_beta   90.00
_cell.angle_gamma   90.00
#
_symmetry.space_group_name_H-M   'P 1'
#
loop_
_entity.id
_entity.type
_entity.pdbx_description
1 polymer ?
#
loop_
_entity_poly.entity_id
_entity_poly.type
_entity_poly.pdbx_seq_one_letter_code
_entity_poly.pdbx_strand_id
1 'polypeptide(L)'
;VESSVDLFEKYKTNGAIEIFYVGTDPMYRGYHIGQQVVAASLTLARSLKQSRSHTSGIIPEVAFGVFTSNYSQRIAEILNFQSLVTVNYKDREYWGKTMAERIGNEHKCAKLAAVRL
;
A
#
# COMPACT_ATOMS: atom_id res chain seq x y z
N VAL A 1 1.59 -8.77 -7.92
CA VAL A 1 0.39 -8.16 -7.30
C VAL A 1 0.21 -6.75 -7.85
N GLU A 2 1.26 -5.91 -7.84
CA GLU A 2 1.24 -4.57 -8.46
C GLU A 2 0.83 -4.56 -9.94
N SER A 3 1.37 -5.47 -10.75
CA SER A 3 1.03 -5.56 -12.18
C SER A 3 -0.40 -6.01 -12.50
N SER A 4 -1.23 -6.29 -11.49
CA SER A 4 -2.61 -6.71 -11.69
C SER A 4 -3.56 -5.57 -12.08
N VAL A 5 -3.17 -4.31 -11.87
CA VAL A 5 -3.97 -3.13 -12.23
C VAL A 5 -3.06 -2.02 -12.75
N ASP A 6 -3.41 -1.45 -13.89
CA ASP A 6 -2.81 -0.19 -14.33
C ASP A 6 -3.43 0.97 -13.52
N LEU A 7 -2.65 1.49 -12.55
CA LEU A 7 -3.09 2.59 -11.69
C LEU A 7 -3.16 3.92 -12.45
N PHE A 8 -2.29 4.14 -13.43
CA PHE A 8 -2.23 5.39 -14.18
C PHE A 8 -3.44 5.50 -15.10
N GLU A 9 -3.79 4.43 -15.80
CA GLU A 9 -5.01 4.35 -16.60
C GLU A 9 -6.27 4.47 -15.71
N LYS A 10 -6.36 3.66 -14.64
CA LYS A 10 -7.54 3.62 -13.77
C LYS A 10 -7.85 4.97 -13.13
N TYR A 11 -6.82 5.69 -12.66
CA TYR A 11 -7.00 6.97 -11.98
C TYR A 11 -6.83 8.18 -12.91
N LYS A 12 -6.50 7.97 -14.20
CA LYS A 12 -6.23 9.02 -15.18
C LYS A 12 -5.20 10.03 -14.69
N THR A 13 -4.12 9.53 -14.12
CA THR A 13 -3.03 10.32 -13.54
C THR A 13 -1.71 10.01 -14.26
N ASN A 14 -0.77 10.95 -14.24
CA ASN A 14 0.61 10.74 -14.68
C ASN A 14 1.59 10.52 -13.51
N GLY A 15 1.11 10.59 -12.26
CA GLY A 15 1.91 10.51 -11.06
C GLY A 15 1.21 9.80 -9.90
N ALA A 16 1.99 9.00 -9.18
CA ALA A 16 1.56 8.26 -8.00
C ALA A 16 2.67 8.26 -6.96
N ILE A 17 2.31 8.05 -5.69
CA ILE A 17 3.26 7.74 -4.61
C ILE A 17 3.01 6.32 -4.12
N GLU A 18 4.09 5.57 -3.92
CA GLU A 18 4.01 4.21 -3.41
C GLU A 18 4.42 4.17 -1.93
N ILE A 19 3.56 3.59 -1.09
CA ILE A 19 3.92 3.16 0.25
C ILE A 19 4.60 1.80 0.14
N PHE A 20 5.88 1.83 -0.24
CA PHE A 20 6.64 0.62 -0.60
C PHE A 20 6.90 -0.30 0.60
N TYR A 21 7.23 0.28 1.77
CA TYR A 21 7.54 -0.50 2.96
C TYR A 21 7.20 0.27 4.23
N VAL A 22 6.60 -0.43 5.20
CA VAL A 22 6.35 0.08 6.56
C VAL A 22 6.69 -1.02 7.55
N GLY A 23 7.70 -0.77 8.37
CA GLY A 23 8.11 -1.62 9.47
C GLY A 23 8.04 -0.84 10.78
N THR A 24 7.61 -1.52 11.85
CA THR A 24 7.64 -0.98 13.21
C THR A 24 8.25 -2.01 14.13
N ASP A 25 9.04 -1.55 15.10
CA ASP A 25 9.60 -2.44 16.12
C ASP A 25 8.47 -3.07 16.96
N PRO A 26 8.45 -4.41 17.14
CA PRO A 26 7.48 -5.11 17.98
C PRO A 26 7.32 -4.57 19.40
N MET A 27 8.39 -4.03 20.01
CA MET A 27 8.35 -3.44 21.36
C MET A 27 7.41 -2.23 21.44
N TYR A 28 7.11 -1.59 20.30
CA TYR A 28 6.25 -0.40 20.22
C TYR A 28 4.92 -0.69 19.50
N ARG A 29 4.47 -1.94 19.48
CA ARG A 29 3.10 -2.27 19.05
C ARG A 29 2.08 -1.58 19.97
N GLY A 30 0.91 -1.25 19.42
CA GLY A 30 -0.16 -0.56 20.14
C GLY A 30 -0.04 0.97 20.20
N TYR A 31 1.13 1.53 19.87
CA TYR A 31 1.33 2.99 19.81
C TYR A 31 0.93 3.62 18.48
N HIS A 32 0.25 2.88 17.60
CA HIS A 32 -0.21 3.34 16.28
C HIS A 32 0.89 3.88 15.34
N ILE A 33 2.17 3.57 15.58
CA ILE A 33 3.30 4.09 14.79
C ILE A 33 3.12 3.78 13.30
N GLY A 34 2.77 2.54 12.94
CA GLY A 34 2.57 2.18 11.53
C GLY A 34 1.46 3.00 10.87
N GLN A 35 0.36 3.27 11.58
CA GLN A 35 -0.72 4.13 11.09
C GLN A 35 -0.25 5.58 10.93
N GLN A 36 0.49 6.12 11.91
CA GLN A 36 1.00 7.48 11.87
C GLN A 36 2.02 7.69 10.75
N VAL A 37 2.90 6.70 10.51
CA VAL A 37 3.85 6.73 9.39
C VAL A 37 3.12 6.81 8.06
N VAL A 38 2.14 5.92 7.81
CA VAL A 38 1.38 5.97 6.55
C VAL A 38 0.58 7.27 6.43
N ALA A 39 -0.03 7.75 7.52
CA ALA A 39 -0.74 9.02 7.53
C ALA A 39 0.18 10.21 7.21
N ALA A 40 1.39 10.24 7.78
CA ALA A 40 2.39 11.25 7.49
C ALA A 40 2.85 11.20 6.02
N SER A 41 3.02 10.00 5.46
CA SER A 41 3.32 9.82 4.03
C SER A 41 2.20 10.36 3.13
N LEU A 42 0.93 10.16 3.49
CA LEU A 42 -0.20 10.75 2.76
C LEU A 42 -0.21 12.28 2.87
N THR A 43 0.08 12.83 4.04
CA THR A 43 0.23 14.29 4.22
C THR A 43 1.33 14.84 3.33
N LEU A 44 2.51 14.20 3.29
CA LEU A 44 3.59 14.56 2.39
C LEU A 44 3.12 14.54 0.93
N ALA A 45 2.45 13.46 0.50
CA ALA A 45 1.98 13.30 -0.87
C ALA A 45 0.97 14.40 -1.29
N ARG A 46 0.06 14.77 -0.38
CA ARG A 46 -0.88 15.90 -0.60
C ARG A 46 -0.17 17.24 -0.68
N SER A 47 0.84 17.47 0.16
CA SER A 47 1.67 18.67 0.09
C SER A 47 2.45 18.75 -1.22
N LEU A 48 2.98 17.62 -1.70
CA LEU A 48 3.63 17.54 -3.00
C LEU A 48 2.65 17.89 -4.13
N LYS A 49 1.41 17.40 -4.09
CA LYS A 49 0.36 17.74 -5.05
C LYS A 49 0.04 19.24 -5.12
N GLN A 50 0.16 19.95 -4.00
CA GLN A 50 -0.14 21.39 -3.91
C GLN A 50 1.08 22.29 -4.24
N SER A 51 2.28 21.71 -4.34
CA SER A 51 3.51 22.48 -4.54
C SER A 51 3.54 23.15 -5.92
N ARG A 52 3.78 24.46 -5.96
CA ARG A 52 3.83 25.21 -7.23
C ARG A 52 5.09 24.96 -8.08
N SER A 53 6.07 24.22 -7.55
CA SER A 53 7.37 23.97 -8.19
C SER A 53 7.43 22.57 -8.79
N HIS A 54 6.53 22.25 -9.72
CA HIS A 54 6.58 21.00 -10.48
C HIS A 54 7.54 21.13 -11.66
N THR A 55 8.85 21.09 -11.40
CA THR A 55 9.88 21.15 -12.45
C THR A 55 9.78 19.98 -13.44
N SER A 56 9.24 18.84 -13.01
CA SER A 56 9.03 17.65 -13.84
C SER A 56 7.63 17.54 -14.48
N GLY A 57 6.66 18.37 -14.07
CA GLY A 57 5.25 18.24 -14.50
C GLY A 57 4.51 16.98 -14.01
N ILE A 58 5.15 16.14 -13.19
CA ILE A 58 4.54 14.93 -12.60
C ILE A 58 3.98 15.29 -11.23
N ILE A 59 2.68 15.03 -11.03
CA ILE A 59 1.96 15.37 -9.81
C ILE A 59 1.36 14.08 -9.23
N PRO A 60 1.68 13.71 -7.97
CA PRO A 60 1.07 12.53 -7.37
C PRO A 60 -0.41 12.81 -7.06
N GLU A 61 -1.32 12.16 -7.78
CA GLU A 61 -2.76 12.26 -7.54
C GLU A 61 -3.35 11.04 -6.82
N VAL A 62 -2.55 9.99 -6.70
CA VAL A 62 -2.91 8.73 -6.04
C VAL A 62 -1.76 8.25 -5.18
N ALA A 63 -2.07 7.73 -3.99
CA ALA A 63 -1.17 6.91 -3.20
C ALA A 63 -1.61 5.45 -3.28
N PHE A 64 -0.66 4.53 -3.39
CA PHE A 64 -0.94 3.10 -3.42
C PHE A 64 0.11 2.30 -2.66
N GLY A 65 -0.17 1.01 -2.45
CA GLY A 65 0.80 0.06 -1.94
C GLY A 65 0.25 -1.36 -1.91
N VAL A 66 1.14 -2.33 -1.75
CA VAL A 66 0.78 -3.73 -1.51
C VAL A 66 0.86 -4.03 -0.01
N PHE A 67 -0.30 -4.20 0.60
CA PHE A 67 -0.43 -4.48 2.02
C PHE A 67 -0.46 -5.99 2.24
N THR A 68 0.65 -6.55 2.71
CA THR A 68 0.93 -7.99 2.76
C THR A 68 0.58 -8.67 4.09
N SER A 69 0.20 -7.92 5.12
CA SER A 69 -0.21 -8.45 6.42
C SER A 69 -1.59 -7.95 6.81
N ASN A 70 -2.28 -8.68 7.68
CA ASN A 70 -3.58 -8.25 8.20
C ASN A 70 -3.46 -6.88 8.91
N TYR A 71 -2.32 -6.61 9.55
CA TYR A 71 -2.04 -5.36 10.24
C TYR A 71 -1.94 -4.18 9.27
N SER A 72 -1.14 -4.32 8.20
CA SER A 72 -0.96 -3.25 7.23
C SER A 72 -2.22 -3.03 6.39
N GLN A 73 -2.98 -4.10 6.12
CA GLN A 73 -4.30 -4.01 5.50
C GLN A 73 -5.29 -3.24 6.37
N ARG A 74 -5.27 -3.46 7.70
CA ARG A 74 -6.11 -2.71 8.63
C ARG A 74 -5.76 -1.21 8.65
N ILE A 75 -4.47 -0.88 8.57
CA ILE A 75 -4.03 0.52 8.44
C ILE A 75 -4.56 1.14 7.15
N ALA A 76 -4.47 0.41 6.03
CA ALA A 76 -4.99 0.86 4.74
C ALA A 76 -6.51 1.15 4.81
N GLU A 77 -7.29 0.27 5.45
CA GLU A 77 -8.72 0.47 5.69
C GLU A 77 -9.01 1.73 6.52
N ILE A 78 -8.30 1.92 7.64
CA ILE A 78 -8.46 3.10 8.51
C ILE A 78 -8.17 4.40 7.75
N LEU A 79 -7.20 4.36 6.83
CA LEU A 79 -6.79 5.52 6.02
C LEU A 79 -7.54 5.61 4.68
N ASN A 80 -8.65 4.90 4.54
CA ASN A 80 -9.56 4.95 3.38
C ASN A 80 -8.92 4.54 2.04
N PHE A 81 -7.92 3.66 2.06
CA PHE A 81 -7.48 3.00 0.83
C PHE A 81 -8.55 2.04 0.33
N GLN A 82 -8.86 2.15 -0.96
CA GLN A 82 -9.70 1.20 -1.65
C GLN A 82 -8.88 -0.02 -2.06
N SER A 83 -9.28 -1.21 -1.64
CA SER A 83 -8.70 -2.45 -2.16
C SER A 83 -9.07 -2.63 -3.64
N LEU A 84 -8.05 -2.81 -4.48
CA LEU A 84 -8.19 -2.97 -5.92
C LEU A 84 -8.08 -4.43 -6.34
N VAL A 85 -7.12 -5.14 -5.73
CA VAL A 85 -6.85 -6.55 -5.99
C VAL A 85 -6.52 -7.22 -4.66
N THR A 86 -7.04 -8.42 -4.47
CA THR A 86 -6.66 -9.32 -3.39
C THR A 86 -6.08 -10.60 -4.00
N VAL A 87 -4.92 -11.03 -3.50
CA VAL A 87 -4.27 -12.28 -3.90
C VAL A 87 -4.11 -13.14 -2.66
N ASN A 88 -4.78 -14.29 -2.61
CA ASN A 88 -4.60 -15.21 -1.49
C ASN A 88 -3.26 -15.92 -1.57
N TYR A 89 -2.64 -16.13 -0.42
CA TYR A 89 -1.37 -16.85 -0.32
C TYR A 89 -1.49 -18.35 -0.52
N LYS A 90 -2.71 -18.90 -0.43
CA LYS A 90 -3.01 -20.30 -0.77
C LYS A 90 -3.00 -20.55 -2.28
N ASP A 91 -3.23 -19.52 -3.08
CA ASP A 91 -3.38 -19.63 -4.54
C ASP A 91 -2.05 -19.35 -5.27
N ARG A 92 -0.95 -19.10 -4.53
CA ARG A 92 0.36 -18.71 -5.08
C ARG A 92 1.43 -19.67 -4.63
N GLU A 93 1.88 -20.50 -5.56
CA GLU A 93 2.98 -21.45 -5.36
C GLU A 93 4.32 -20.85 -5.79
N TYR A 94 5.33 -21.01 -4.92
CA TYR A 94 6.72 -20.70 -5.21
C TYR A 94 7.60 -21.85 -4.73
N TRP A 95 8.38 -22.41 -5.65
CA TRP A 95 9.29 -23.54 -5.40
C TRP A 95 8.58 -24.71 -4.68
N GLY A 96 7.47 -25.20 -5.23
CA GLY A 96 6.75 -26.38 -4.73
C GLY A 96 6.03 -26.20 -3.39
N LYS A 97 5.91 -24.97 -2.88
CA LYS A 97 5.12 -24.63 -1.69
C LYS A 97 4.34 -23.35 -1.93
N THR A 98 3.09 -23.33 -1.50
CA THR A 98 2.28 -22.13 -1.43
C THR A 98 2.91 -21.10 -0.49
N MET A 99 2.59 -19.82 -0.69
CA MET A 99 3.03 -18.78 0.24
C MET A 99 2.49 -19.02 1.66
N ALA A 100 1.26 -19.52 1.79
CA ALA A 100 0.67 -19.85 3.09
C ALA A 100 1.47 -20.94 3.85
N GLU A 101 1.96 -21.96 3.14
CA GLU A 101 2.83 -22.99 3.75
C GLU A 101 4.18 -22.44 4.21
N ARG A 102 4.65 -21.34 3.61
CA ARG A 102 5.95 -20.73 3.93
C ARG A 102 5.87 -19.78 5.13
N ILE A 103 4.82 -18.97 5.20
CA ILE A 103 4.71 -17.87 6.19
C ILE A 103 3.73 -18.18 7.32
N GLY A 104 3.06 -19.33 7.27
CA GLY A 104 2.00 -19.70 8.21
C GLY A 104 0.63 -19.12 7.87
N ASN A 105 -0.32 -19.30 8.78
CA ASN A 105 -1.74 -18.98 8.56
C ASN A 105 -2.19 -17.62 9.14
N GLU A 106 -1.28 -16.84 9.73
CA GLU A 106 -1.63 -15.54 10.30
C GLU A 106 -2.05 -14.56 9.20
N HIS A 107 -1.21 -14.37 8.18
CA HIS A 107 -1.50 -13.52 7.03
C HIS A 107 -2.06 -14.36 5.89
N LYS A 108 -3.21 -13.96 5.33
CA LYS A 108 -3.96 -14.80 4.37
C LYS A 108 -3.84 -14.35 2.92
N CYS A 109 -3.61 -13.07 2.70
CA CYS A 109 -3.56 -12.48 1.37
C CYS A 109 -2.66 -11.24 1.34
N ALA A 110 -2.27 -10.84 0.15
CA ALA A 110 -1.78 -9.50 -0.15
C ALA A 110 -2.88 -8.69 -0.83
N LYS A 111 -3.00 -7.40 -0.48
CA LYS A 111 -3.95 -6.49 -1.11
C LYS A 111 -3.22 -5.33 -1.78
N LEU A 112 -3.38 -5.17 -3.09
CA LEU A 112 -3.10 -3.90 -3.74
C LEU A 112 -4.24 -2.95 -3.37
N ALA A 113 -3.90 -1.81 -2.77
CA ALA A 113 -4.89 -0.80 -2.43
C ALA A 113 -4.38 0.60 -2.79
N ALA A 114 -5.31 1.50 -3.11
CA ALA A 114 -4.98 2.87 -3.49
C ALA A 114 -5.99 3.87 -2.93
N VAL A 115 -5.56 5.12 -2.74
CA VAL A 115 -6.38 6.25 -2.29
C VAL A 115 -6.06 7.46 -3.15
N ARG A 116 -7.09 8.20 -3.60
CA ARG A 116 -6.88 9.50 -4.24
C ARG A 116 -6.36 10.50 -3.19
N LEU A 117 -5.38 11.30 -3.59
CA LEU A 117 -4.73 12.30 -2.74
C LEU A 117 -5.50 13.61 -2.66
#